data_AF-A0A967YZB2-F1
#
_entry.id   AF-A0A967YZB2-F1
#
_cell.length_a   1.000
_cell.length_b   1.000
_cell.length_c   1.000
_cell.angle_alpha   90.00
_cell.angle_beta   90.00
_cell.angle_gamma   90.00
#
_symmetry.space_group_name_H-M   'P 1'
#
loop_
_entity.id
_entity.type
_entity.pdbx_description
1 polymer ?
#
loop_
_entity_poly.entity_id
_entity_poly.type
_entity_poly.pdbx_seq_one_letter_code
_entity_poly.pdbx_strand_id
1 'polypeptide(L)'
;LAAGIGTPLIAIFGESEPYQIKPIGQQFKAIKSEDDVRSSITAEQIIRTAVGLFENSSKSLRLKTDDFDISEHVMESYLDTLDSSV
;
A
#
# COMPACT_ATOMS: atom_id res chain seq x y z
N LEU A 1 12.61 8.35 -0.60
CA LEU A 1 11.86 9.30 0.26
C LEU A 1 10.36 9.01 0.25
N ALA A 2 9.62 9.27 -0.83
CA ALA A 2 8.17 9.04 -0.86
C ALA A 2 7.73 7.58 -0.57
N ALA A 3 8.49 6.59 -1.02
CA ALA A 3 8.20 5.18 -0.73
C ALA A 3 8.36 4.84 0.76
N GLY A 4 9.29 5.51 1.45
CA GLY A 4 9.61 5.27 2.85
C GLY A 4 8.58 5.84 3.83
N ILE A 5 7.74 6.78 3.38
CA ILE A 5 6.61 7.32 4.17
C ILE A 5 5.28 6.65 3.81
N GLY A 6 5.33 5.53 3.07
CA GLY A 6 4.14 4.75 2.71
C GLY A 6 3.25 5.40 1.65
N THR A 7 3.73 6.42 0.94
CA THR A 7 2.96 7.02 -0.16
C THR A 7 2.85 6.03 -1.33
N PRO A 8 1.65 5.83 -1.90
CA PRO A 8 1.50 5.05 -3.13
C PRO A 8 2.28 5.69 -4.27
N LEU A 9 3.09 4.90 -4.98
CA LEU A 9 3.94 5.40 -6.05
C LEU A 9 3.78 4.62 -7.35
N ILE A 10 3.87 5.37 -8.45
CA ILE A 10 4.09 4.83 -9.79
C ILE A 10 5.46 5.30 -10.25
N ALA A 11 6.37 4.37 -10.55
CA ALA A 11 7.64 4.71 -11.19
C ALA A 11 7.58 4.39 -12.68
N ILE A 12 8.16 5.29 -13.46
CA ILE A 12 8.21 5.24 -14.92
C ILE A 12 9.64 4.91 -15.31
N PHE A 13 9.83 3.79 -15.99
CA PHE A 13 11.11 3.28 -16.43
C PHE A 13 11.21 3.36 -17.96
N GLY A 14 12.31 3.92 -18.42
CA GLY A 14 12.76 3.76 -19.81
C GLY A 14 13.71 2.57 -19.87
N GLU A 15 14.98 2.83 -20.18
CA GLU A 15 16.05 1.82 -20.28
C GLU A 15 16.41 1.08 -18.98
N SER A 16 16.05 1.63 -17.82
CA SER A 16 16.43 1.03 -16.53
C SER A 16 15.48 -0.09 -16.13
N GLU A 17 16.04 -1.23 -15.70
CA GLU A 17 15.22 -2.37 -15.27
C GLU A 17 14.55 -2.14 -13.90
N PRO A 18 13.21 -2.24 -13.79
CA PRO A 18 12.47 -1.99 -12.55
C PRO A 18 12.87 -2.91 -11.40
N TYR A 19 13.35 -4.11 -11.70
CA TYR A 19 13.75 -5.12 -10.70
C TYR A 19 15.11 -4.81 -10.06
N GLN A 20 15.96 -4.05 -10.75
CA GLN A 20 17.27 -3.66 -10.22
C GLN A 20 17.16 -2.44 -9.30
N ILE A 21 16.21 -1.53 -9.60
CA ILE A 21 16.01 -0.28 -8.87
C ILE A 21 14.55 -0.20 -8.40
N LYS A 22 14.13 -1.18 -7.59
CA LYS A 22 12.77 -1.21 -7.04
C LYS A 22 12.67 -0.29 -5.82
N PRO A 23 11.71 0.65 -5.78
CA PRO A 23 11.42 1.41 -4.57
C PRO A 23 10.99 0.47 -3.44
N ILE A 24 11.61 0.65 -2.27
CA ILE A 24 11.26 -0.10 -1.06
C ILE A 24 10.01 0.56 -0.47
N GLY A 25 8.85 -0.09 -0.60
CA GLY A 25 7.55 0.39 -0.10
C GLY A 25 6.42 -0.61 -0.38
N GLN A 26 5.34 -0.56 0.40
CA GLN A 26 4.22 -1.51 0.30
C GLN A 26 3.30 -1.26 -0.89
N GLN A 27 3.19 -0.01 -1.36
CA GLN A 27 2.25 0.41 -2.39
C GLN A 27 3.00 1.00 -3.58
N PHE A 28 3.41 0.12 -4.50
CA PHE A 28 4.25 0.50 -5.63
C PHE A 28 3.84 -0.24 -6.91
N LYS A 29 3.80 0.48 -8.05
CA LYS A 29 3.77 -0.10 -9.40
C LYS A 29 4.86 0.52 -10.28
N ALA A 30 5.47 -0.32 -11.11
CA ALA A 30 6.38 0.09 -12.15
C ALA A 30 5.66 0.05 -13.51
N ILE A 31 5.89 1.07 -14.34
CA ILE A 31 5.57 1.07 -15.76
C ILE A 31 6.90 1.09 -16.50
N LYS A 32 7.12 0.10 -17.37
CA LYS A 32 8.28 0.06 -18.27
C LYS A 32 7.80 0.31 -19.70
N SER A 33 8.52 1.14 -20.43
CA SER A 33 8.28 1.32 -21.86
C SER A 33 8.65 0.05 -22.63
N GLU A 34 7.88 -0.31 -23.65
CA GLU A 34 8.17 -1.48 -24.49
C GLU A 34 9.43 -1.26 -25.35
N ASP A 35 9.68 0.00 -25.73
CA ASP A 35 10.83 0.40 -26.55
C ASP A 35 12.01 0.95 -25.72
N ASP A 36 11.97 0.79 -24.39
CA ASP A 36 12.91 1.43 -23.44
C ASP A 36 12.95 2.98 -23.50
N VAL A 37 12.13 3.60 -24.35
CA VAL A 37 12.02 5.06 -24.51
C VAL A 37 10.92 5.61 -23.60
N ARG A 38 11.27 6.50 -22.66
CA ARG A 38 10.31 7.07 -21.70
C ARG A 38 9.15 7.84 -22.34
N SER A 39 9.40 8.49 -23.47
CA SER A 39 8.38 9.28 -24.18
C SER A 39 7.30 8.43 -24.85
N SER A 40 7.51 7.11 -24.99
CA SER A 40 6.49 6.20 -25.50
C SER A 40 5.40 5.88 -24.47
N ILE A 41 5.61 6.24 -23.19
CA ILE A 41 4.62 6.03 -22.13
C ILE A 41 3.60 7.15 -22.17
N THR A 42 2.34 6.79 -22.41
CA THR A 42 1.25 7.77 -22.54
C THR A 42 0.64 8.13 -21.19
N ALA A 43 0.05 9.32 -21.10
CA ALA A 43 -0.68 9.75 -19.91
C ALA A 43 -1.82 8.78 -19.55
N GLU A 44 -2.48 8.20 -20.55
CA GLU A 44 -3.56 7.21 -20.36
C GLU A 44 -3.06 5.94 -19.67
N GLN A 45 -1.87 5.44 -20.03
CA GLN A 45 -1.26 4.29 -19.37
C GLN A 45 -0.95 4.60 -17.90
N ILE A 46 -0.47 5.82 -17.60
CA ILE A 46 -0.18 6.27 -16.24
C ILE A 46 -1.48 6.32 -15.42
N ILE A 47 -2.54 6.95 -15.96
CA ILE A 47 -3.83 7.08 -15.30
C ILE A 47 -4.45 5.70 -15.02
N ARG A 48 -4.46 4.80 -16.02
CA ARG A 48 -5.00 3.44 -15.84
C ARG A 48 -4.25 2.68 -14.74
N THR A 49 -2.93 2.85 -14.68
CA THR A 49 -2.10 2.23 -13.64
C THR A 49 -2.39 2.82 -12.27
N ALA A 50 -2.63 4.14 -12.19
CA ALA A 50 -2.95 4.85 -10.96
C ALA A 50 -4.31 4.39 -10.40
N VAL A 51 -5.34 4.32 -11.23
CA VAL A 51 -6.67 3.81 -10.84
C VAL A 51 -6.55 2.41 -10.25
N GLY A 52 -5.84 1.51 -10.94
CA GLY A 52 -5.61 0.15 -10.43
C GLY A 52 -4.72 0.07 -9.18
N LEU A 53 -3.95 1.10 -8.86
CA LEU A 53 -3.21 1.19 -7.58
C LEU A 53 -4.16 1.56 -6.45
N PHE A 54 -5.03 2.54 -6.66
CA PHE A 54 -6.00 3.04 -5.67
C PHE A 54 -7.11 2.04 -5.34
N GLU A 55 -7.59 1.28 -6.33
CA GLU A 55 -8.59 0.23 -6.09
C GLU A 55 -8.06 -0.87 -5.17
N ASN A 56 -6.77 -1.20 -5.27
CA ASN A 56 -6.12 -2.20 -4.43
C ASN A 56 -5.77 -1.66 -3.04
N SER A 57 -5.32 -0.40 -2.93
CA SER A 57 -5.05 0.22 -1.63
C SER A 57 -6.32 0.39 -0.80
N SER A 58 -7.45 0.72 -1.45
CA SER A 58 -8.75 0.92 -0.77
C SER A 58 -9.34 -0.38 -0.20
N LYS A 59 -9.08 -1.52 -0.85
CA LYS A 59 -9.44 -2.84 -0.31
C LYS A 59 -8.62 -3.18 0.94
N SER A 60 -7.34 -2.78 0.99
CA SER A 60 -6.48 -3.00 2.15
C SER A 60 -6.81 -2.09 3.34
N LEU A 61 -7.36 -0.90 3.10
CA LEU A 61 -7.75 0.06 4.15
C LEU A 61 -9.10 -0.27 4.81
N ARG A 62 -9.96 -1.07 4.15
CA ARG A 62 -11.23 -1.54 4.72
C ARG A 62 -11.09 -2.64 5.77
N LEU A 63 -9.88 -3.12 6.05
CA LEU A 63 -9.65 -4.36 6.77
C LEU A 63 -9.34 -4.21 8.27
N LYS A 64 -9.57 -3.06 8.92
CA LYS A 64 -9.30 -2.91 10.37
C LYS A 64 -10.28 -2.04 11.17
N THR A 65 -11.52 -1.93 10.73
CA THR A 65 -12.60 -1.43 11.61
C THR A 65 -13.37 -2.56 12.28
N ASP A 66 -13.39 -3.77 11.70
CA ASP A 66 -13.98 -4.95 12.33
C ASP A 66 -13.08 -5.60 13.41
N ASP A 67 -11.79 -5.25 13.46
CA ASP A 67 -10.85 -5.71 14.50
C ASP A 67 -10.94 -4.91 15.82
N PHE A 68 -11.71 -3.81 15.84
CA PHE A 68 -12.06 -3.12 17.09
C PHE A 68 -13.35 -3.74 17.64
N ASP A 69 -13.26 -5.00 18.04
CA ASP A 69 -14.31 -5.66 18.80
C ASP A 69 -14.29 -5.14 20.25
N ILE A 70 -14.96 -4.01 20.49
CA ILE A 70 -15.22 -3.47 21.84
C ILE A 70 -16.44 -4.20 22.42
N SER A 71 -16.50 -5.52 22.30
CA SER A 71 -17.51 -6.32 22.96
C SER A 71 -17.25 -6.33 24.47
N GLU A 72 -18.34 -6.28 25.24
CA GLU A 72 -18.37 -6.24 26.70
C GLU A 72 -17.50 -7.33 27.36
N HIS A 73 -17.39 -8.50 26.71
CA HIS A 73 -16.54 -9.62 27.12
C HIS A 73 -15.03 -9.33 27.13
N VAL A 74 -14.53 -8.45 26.26
CA VAL A 74 -13.10 -8.09 26.25
C VAL A 74 -12.80 -7.18 27.45
N MET A 75 -13.74 -6.32 27.83
CA MET A 75 -13.62 -5.45 29.01
C MET A 75 -13.61 -6.24 30.33
N GLU A 76 -14.43 -7.29 30.45
CA GLU A 76 -14.42 -8.17 31.62
C GLU A 76 -13.06 -8.86 31.81
N SER A 77 -12.44 -9.33 30.72
CA SER A 77 -11.10 -9.96 30.77
C SER A 77 -10.01 -9.00 31.27
N TYR A 78 -10.07 -7.71 30.88
CA TYR A 78 -9.13 -6.70 31.39
C TYR A 78 -9.32 -6.40 32.88
N LEU A 79 -10.57 -6.39 33.37
CA LEU A 79 -10.87 -6.14 34.78
C LEU A 79 -10.45 -7.32 35.67
N ASP A 80 -10.64 -8.57 35.22
CA ASP A 80 -10.20 -9.77 35.95
C ASP A 80 -8.67 -9.87 36.09
N THR A 81 -7.92 -9.43 35.08
CA THR A 81 -6.44 -9.35 35.20
C THR A 81 -5.94 -8.26 36.15
N LEU A 82 -6.74 -7.22 36.42
CA LEU A 82 -6.38 -6.16 37.36
C LEU A 82 -6.63 -6.58 38.81
N ASP A 83 -7.63 -7.42 39.07
CA ASP A 83 -7.98 -7.89 40.41
C ASP A 83 -7.09 -9.06 40.90
N SER A 84 -6.39 -9.74 39.97
CA SER A 84 -5.47 -10.85 40.27
C SER A 84 -4.03 -10.42 40.58
N SER A 85 -3.78 -9.12 40.71
CA SER A 85 -2.44 -8.54 40.97
C SER A 85 -2.25 -7.98 42.40
N VAL A 86 -3.12 -8.33 43.36
CA VAL A 86 -2.98 -7.97 44.80
C VAL A 86 -2.44 -9.12 45.62
#